data_AF-A0A963KYI5-F1
#
_entry.id   AF-A0A963KYI5-F1
#
_cell.length_a   1.000
_cell.length_b   1.000
_cell.length_c   1.000
_cell.angle_alpha   90.00
_cell.angle_beta   90.00
_cell.angle_gamma   90.00
#
_symmetry.space_group_name_H-M   'P 1'
#
loop_
_entity.id
_entity.type
_entity.pdbx_description
1 polymer ?
#
loop_
_entity_poly.entity_id
_entity_poly.type
_entity_poly.pdbx_seq_one_letter_code
_entity_poly.pdbx_strand_id
1 'polypeptide(L)'
;ADARDFDDAVWAEADRGSDNPGGFRAIVAIADVAHYVRPGSALDREALERGNSVYFPDRVLPMLPEALSNELCSLKPDVERACIACHMRFDAGGNLFQWRFTRGIMQSRARLVYEDVQKAHEGDGEAAPRALIEPLFALHEKLAEARRRRGTIELELPERVVEIGEDGRIDAIRPRSRLQSHMLVEEMMIAANVAAARTLADRRLPCLYRVHDKPDALKLENLAQYLEHLGIGWSRTAHKPADFTRLLQRIEEPALREQVSTLVLRSQAQAIYSPANIGHFGFNLRRYAHFTSPIRRYSDLIVHRLLI
;
A
#
# COMPACT_ATOMS: atom_id res chain seq x y z
N ALA A 1 9.94 11.67 8.45
CA ALA A 1 9.28 12.55 9.44
C ALA A 1 8.50 13.71 8.81
N ASP A 2 8.66 13.94 7.50
CA ASP A 2 8.22 15.17 6.82
C ASP A 2 6.76 15.18 6.36
N ALA A 3 6.07 14.05 6.46
CA ALA A 3 4.65 13.96 6.14
C ALA A 3 3.81 14.81 7.12
N ARG A 4 2.91 15.63 6.55
CA ARG A 4 1.96 16.49 7.28
C ARG A 4 0.50 16.07 7.05
N ASP A 5 0.27 15.26 6.02
CA ASP A 5 -0.99 14.69 5.58
C ASP A 5 -1.08 13.20 5.98
N PHE A 6 -1.72 12.91 7.11
CA PHE A 6 -1.93 11.54 7.58
C PHE A 6 -3.27 11.02 7.05
N ASP A 7 -3.22 10.29 5.93
CA ASP A 7 -4.37 9.65 5.30
C ASP A 7 -4.95 8.51 6.15
N ASP A 8 -4.08 7.73 6.80
CA ASP A 8 -4.40 6.45 7.39
C ASP A 8 -3.97 6.34 8.86
N ALA A 9 -4.74 5.56 9.61
CA ALA A 9 -4.42 5.11 10.96
C ALA A 9 -4.75 3.62 11.11
N VAL A 10 -3.93 2.91 11.88
CA VAL A 10 -4.01 1.46 12.00
C VAL A 10 -4.13 1.01 13.45
N TRP A 11 -4.85 -0.09 13.64
CA TRP A 11 -4.95 -0.80 14.92
C TRP A 11 -5.15 -2.29 14.65
N ALA A 12 -4.59 -3.14 15.51
CA ALA A 12 -4.82 -4.58 15.47
C ALA A 12 -4.78 -5.20 16.87
N GLU A 13 -5.38 -6.38 16.99
CA GLU A 13 -5.27 -7.25 18.16
C GLU A 13 -5.53 -8.72 17.78
N ALA A 14 -5.15 -9.64 18.66
CA ALA A 14 -5.57 -11.03 18.53
C ALA A 14 -7.09 -11.16 18.66
N ASP A 15 -7.70 -11.97 17.80
CA ASP A 15 -9.12 -12.27 17.86
C ASP A 15 -9.40 -13.23 19.03
N ARG A 16 -10.20 -12.76 19.99
CA ARG A 16 -10.58 -13.53 21.19
C ARG A 16 -11.87 -14.31 21.01
N GLY A 17 -12.49 -14.24 19.83
CA GLY A 17 -13.70 -15.00 19.50
C GLY A 17 -13.41 -16.51 19.43
N SER A 18 -14.31 -17.32 20.00
CA SER A 18 -14.21 -18.79 19.91
C SER A 18 -14.41 -19.32 18.48
N ASP A 19 -14.97 -18.50 17.58
CA ASP A 19 -15.19 -18.79 16.16
C ASP A 19 -13.93 -18.57 15.29
N ASN A 20 -12.88 -17.93 15.83
CA ASN A 20 -11.65 -17.61 15.08
C ASN A 20 -10.38 -17.78 15.93
N PRO A 21 -10.09 -18.99 16.43
CA PRO A 21 -8.92 -19.23 17.29
C PRO A 21 -7.61 -18.92 16.55
N GLY A 22 -6.76 -18.11 17.17
CA GLY A 22 -5.47 -17.71 16.61
C GLY A 22 -5.55 -16.68 15.48
N GLY A 23 -6.75 -16.16 15.19
CA GLY A 23 -6.93 -15.09 14.21
C GLY A 23 -6.66 -13.69 14.77
N PHE A 24 -6.92 -12.68 13.95
CA PHE A 24 -6.69 -11.28 14.29
C PHE A 24 -7.87 -10.40 13.91
N ARG A 25 -8.08 -9.32 14.68
CA ARG A 25 -8.93 -8.19 14.31
C ARG A 25 -8.06 -7.01 13.98
N ALA A 26 -8.41 -6.27 12.94
CA ALA A 26 -7.72 -5.05 12.57
C ALA A 26 -8.70 -3.97 12.11
N ILE A 27 -8.29 -2.72 12.28
CA ILE A 27 -8.99 -1.55 11.78
C ILE A 27 -7.98 -0.72 10.99
N VAL A 28 -8.37 -0.37 9.77
CA VAL A 28 -7.72 0.67 8.98
C VAL A 28 -8.71 1.83 8.87
N ALA A 29 -8.39 2.95 9.51
CA ALA A 29 -9.21 4.16 9.46
C ALA A 29 -8.58 5.16 8.49
N ILE A 30 -9.37 5.61 7.50
CA ILE A 30 -8.91 6.53 6.45
C ILE A 30 -9.63 7.86 6.59
N ALA A 31 -8.90 8.96 6.43
CA ALA A 31 -9.44 10.32 6.40
C ALA A 31 -10.69 10.43 5.52
N ASP A 32 -11.78 11.00 6.06
CA ASP A 32 -13.05 11.10 5.35
C ASP A 32 -13.10 12.32 4.42
N VAL A 33 -12.28 12.30 3.38
CA VAL A 33 -12.19 13.39 2.40
C VAL A 33 -13.52 13.58 1.66
N ALA A 34 -14.28 12.50 1.44
CA ALA A 34 -15.60 12.56 0.81
C ALA A 34 -16.63 13.35 1.63
N HIS A 35 -16.40 13.55 2.93
CA HIS A 35 -17.21 14.45 3.75
C HIS A 35 -17.04 15.92 3.34
N TYR A 36 -15.81 16.33 3.07
CA TYR A 36 -15.44 17.72 2.77
C TYR A 36 -15.51 18.04 1.27
N VAL A 37 -15.12 17.09 0.42
CA VAL A 37 -15.06 17.26 -1.05
C VAL A 37 -16.26 16.59 -1.71
N ARG A 38 -17.38 17.33 -1.75
CA ARG A 38 -18.65 16.83 -2.31
C ARG A 38 -18.68 16.85 -3.84
N PRO A 39 -19.32 15.86 -4.50
CA PRO A 39 -19.43 15.82 -5.95
C PRO A 39 -19.93 17.13 -6.56
N GLY A 40 -19.29 17.60 -7.63
CA GLY A 40 -19.65 18.81 -8.34
C GLY A 40 -19.28 20.12 -7.62
N SER A 41 -18.67 20.08 -6.45
CA SER A 41 -18.13 21.29 -5.78
C SER A 41 -16.89 21.83 -6.50
N ALA A 42 -16.48 23.06 -6.18
CA ALA A 42 -15.23 23.62 -6.71
C ALA A 42 -14.01 22.77 -6.32
N LEU A 43 -13.98 22.29 -5.06
CA LEU A 43 -12.93 21.38 -4.57
C LEU A 43 -12.90 20.07 -5.36
N ASP A 44 -14.06 19.50 -5.69
CA ASP A 44 -14.14 18.25 -6.45
C ASP A 44 -13.66 18.40 -7.90
N ARG A 45 -14.04 19.50 -8.57
CA ARG A 45 -13.57 19.77 -9.93
C ARG A 45 -12.06 19.94 -9.99
N GLU A 46 -11.49 20.71 -9.05
CA GLU A 46 -10.04 20.89 -8.95
C GLU A 46 -9.32 19.57 -8.63
N ALA A 47 -9.85 18.78 -7.70
CA ALA A 47 -9.26 17.48 -7.34
C ALA A 47 -9.31 16.49 -8.51
N LEU A 48 -10.39 16.52 -9.30
CA LEU A 48 -10.53 15.73 -10.52
C LEU A 48 -9.51 16.16 -11.59
N GLU A 49 -9.36 17.47 -11.80
CA GLU A 49 -8.43 18.03 -12.78
C GLU A 49 -6.96 17.67 -12.44
N ARG A 50 -6.58 17.76 -11.17
CA ARG A 50 -5.24 17.35 -10.70
C ARG A 50 -5.06 15.83 -10.71
N GLY A 51 -6.10 15.09 -10.33
CA GLY A 51 -6.12 13.63 -10.23
C GLY A 51 -5.30 13.05 -9.06
N ASN A 52 -4.08 13.53 -8.80
CA ASN A 52 -3.22 13.11 -7.69
C ASN A 52 -2.35 14.26 -7.18
N SER A 53 -1.84 14.14 -5.95
CA SER A 53 -0.74 14.99 -5.48
C SER A 53 0.55 14.62 -6.24
N VAL A 54 1.37 15.61 -6.57
CA VAL A 54 2.66 15.44 -7.25
C VAL A 54 3.79 15.74 -6.25
N TYR A 55 4.66 14.77 -6.02
CA TYR A 55 5.77 14.87 -5.07
C TYR A 55 7.08 15.09 -5.83
N PHE A 56 7.63 16.29 -5.73
CA PHE A 56 8.98 16.62 -6.18
C PHE A 56 9.99 16.43 -5.05
N PRO A 57 11.30 16.34 -5.33
CA PRO A 57 12.33 16.25 -4.30
C PRO A 57 12.28 17.39 -3.27
N ASP A 58 11.91 18.60 -3.68
CA ASP A 58 11.93 19.82 -2.85
C ASP A 58 10.55 20.31 -2.39
N ARG A 59 9.46 19.83 -3.02
CA ARG A 59 8.10 20.33 -2.73
C ARG A 59 7.01 19.32 -3.09
N VAL A 60 5.80 19.57 -2.58
CA VAL A 60 4.59 18.82 -2.96
C VAL A 60 3.61 19.78 -3.63
N LEU A 61 3.04 19.38 -4.77
CA LEU A 61 1.85 20.01 -5.33
C LEU A 61 0.64 19.16 -4.93
N PRO A 62 -0.12 19.56 -3.90
CA PRO A 62 -1.16 18.71 -3.35
C PRO A 62 -2.39 18.68 -4.26
N MET A 63 -3.11 17.55 -4.28
CA MET A 63 -4.39 17.42 -4.96
C MET A 63 -5.47 18.33 -4.33
N LEU A 64 -5.41 18.50 -3.01
CA LEU A 64 -6.33 19.30 -2.22
C LEU A 64 -5.61 20.48 -1.57
N PRO A 65 -6.32 21.58 -1.25
CA PRO A 65 -5.72 22.68 -0.50
C PRO A 65 -5.13 22.22 0.84
N GLU A 66 -4.00 22.80 1.25
CA GLU A 66 -3.30 22.42 2.49
C GLU A 66 -4.17 22.56 3.75
N ALA A 67 -5.04 23.56 3.81
CA ALA A 67 -6.00 23.74 4.89
C ALA A 67 -6.97 22.55 5.04
N LEU A 68 -7.16 21.76 3.98
CA LEU A 68 -7.93 20.53 4.02
C LEU A 68 -7.03 19.31 4.24
N SER A 69 -5.97 19.15 3.44
CA SER A 69 -5.10 17.97 3.48
C SER A 69 -4.32 17.84 4.79
N ASN A 70 -3.74 18.95 5.28
CA ASN A 70 -2.82 18.94 6.42
C ASN A 70 -3.53 19.17 7.75
N GLU A 71 -4.75 19.71 7.74
CA GLU A 71 -5.46 20.10 8.96
C GLU A 71 -6.73 19.27 9.20
N LEU A 72 -7.78 19.49 8.39
CA LEU A 72 -9.12 18.94 8.64
C LEU A 72 -9.21 17.44 8.34
N CYS A 73 -8.59 16.99 7.24
CA CYS A 73 -8.59 15.57 6.86
C CYS A 73 -7.48 14.78 7.56
N SER A 74 -6.33 15.41 7.84
CA SER A 74 -5.18 14.75 8.47
C SER A 74 -5.55 14.16 9.83
N LEU A 75 -5.30 12.87 10.02
CA LEU A 75 -5.60 12.10 11.22
C LEU A 75 -4.61 12.40 12.37
N LYS A 76 -4.60 13.66 12.82
CA LYS A 76 -3.70 14.15 13.88
C LYS A 76 -3.94 13.46 15.23
N PRO A 77 -2.88 13.31 16.06
CA PRO A 77 -3.01 12.74 17.40
C PRO A 77 -3.89 13.62 18.29
N ASP A 78 -4.61 12.98 19.21
CA ASP A 78 -5.39 13.57 20.29
C ASP A 78 -6.50 14.54 19.87
N VAL A 79 -6.89 14.57 18.59
CA VAL A 79 -8.04 15.34 18.10
C VAL A 79 -9.02 14.45 17.36
N GLU A 80 -10.31 14.70 17.55
CA GLU A 80 -11.38 14.02 16.81
C GLU A 80 -11.31 14.33 15.32
N ARG A 81 -11.41 13.28 14.50
CA ARG A 81 -11.37 13.35 13.03
C ARG A 81 -12.39 12.41 12.42
N ALA A 82 -13.06 12.89 11.37
CA ALA A 82 -13.94 12.08 10.57
C ALA A 82 -13.13 11.07 9.74
N CYS A 83 -13.52 9.80 9.79
CA CYS A 83 -12.88 8.74 9.06
C CYS A 83 -13.88 7.74 8.47
N ILE A 84 -13.46 7.05 7.42
CA ILE A 84 -14.06 5.78 6.99
C ILE A 84 -13.17 4.65 7.51
N ALA A 85 -13.69 3.86 8.45
CA ALA A 85 -12.99 2.73 9.04
C ALA A 85 -13.36 1.41 8.33
N CYS A 86 -12.34 0.68 7.92
CA CYS A 86 -12.42 -0.70 7.44
C CYS A 86 -12.08 -1.64 8.60
N HIS A 87 -13.12 -2.25 9.19
CA HIS A 87 -12.98 -3.32 10.18
C HIS A 87 -12.69 -4.62 9.44
N MET A 88 -11.68 -5.38 9.87
CA MET A 88 -11.22 -6.60 9.21
C MET A 88 -10.99 -7.72 10.24
N ARG A 89 -11.30 -8.96 9.86
CA ARG A 89 -10.88 -10.17 10.59
C ARG A 89 -10.07 -11.08 9.67
N PHE A 90 -8.97 -11.57 10.22
CA PHE A 90 -8.05 -12.49 9.57
C PHE A 90 -8.06 -13.82 10.33
N ASP A 91 -8.00 -14.92 9.59
CA ASP A 91 -7.81 -16.25 10.18
C ASP A 91 -6.37 -16.41 10.69
N ALA A 92 -6.06 -17.54 11.35
CA ALA A 92 -4.72 -17.83 11.86
C ALA A 92 -3.64 -17.89 10.75
N GLY A 93 -4.05 -18.05 9.49
CA GLY A 93 -3.18 -17.99 8.33
C GLY A 93 -2.96 -16.57 7.81
N GLY A 94 -3.65 -15.55 8.32
CA GLY A 94 -3.58 -14.19 7.76
C GLY A 94 -4.46 -13.98 6.53
N ASN A 95 -5.44 -14.86 6.26
CA ASN A 95 -6.39 -14.65 5.18
C ASN A 95 -7.57 -13.78 5.67
N LEU A 96 -7.86 -12.71 4.92
CA LEU A 96 -9.02 -11.85 5.16
C LEU A 96 -10.33 -12.58 4.83
N PHE A 97 -11.15 -12.85 5.84
CA PHE A 97 -12.42 -13.56 5.67
C PHE A 97 -13.66 -12.74 6.00
N GLN A 98 -13.56 -11.71 6.85
CA GLN A 98 -14.67 -10.83 7.20
C GLN A 98 -14.22 -9.37 7.22
N TRP A 99 -15.05 -8.47 6.69
CA TRP A 99 -14.81 -7.04 6.76
C TRP A 99 -16.11 -6.23 6.79
N ARG A 100 -16.04 -4.98 7.26
CA ARG A 100 -17.14 -4.03 7.24
C ARG A 100 -16.60 -2.61 7.20
N PHE A 101 -17.24 -1.76 6.40
CA PHE A 101 -16.95 -0.33 6.35
C PHE A 101 -17.93 0.45 7.24
N THR A 102 -17.40 1.42 8.00
CA THR A 102 -18.21 2.35 8.80
C THR A 102 -17.66 3.75 8.70
N ARG A 103 -18.54 4.73 8.51
CA ARG A 103 -18.22 6.14 8.71
C ARG A 103 -18.31 6.47 10.20
N GLY A 104 -17.35 7.23 10.73
CA GLY A 104 -17.33 7.58 12.15
C GLY A 104 -16.32 8.66 12.50
N ILE A 105 -16.19 8.92 13.79
CA ILE A 105 -15.17 9.81 14.36
C ILE A 105 -14.13 8.94 15.06
N MET A 106 -12.86 9.25 14.85
CA MET A 106 -11.74 8.63 15.55
C MET A 106 -10.87 9.70 16.22
N GLN A 107 -10.06 9.27 17.19
CA GLN A 107 -9.02 10.08 17.79
C GLN A 107 -7.74 9.24 17.78
N SER A 108 -6.75 9.65 17.00
CA SER A 108 -5.45 8.95 16.98
C SER A 108 -4.79 9.10 18.34
N ARG A 109 -4.26 8.00 18.90
CA ARG A 109 -3.61 8.01 20.23
C ARG A 109 -2.11 8.30 20.16
N ALA A 110 -1.51 8.22 18.99
CA ALA A 110 -0.10 8.51 18.79
C ALA A 110 0.18 8.83 17.32
N ARG A 111 1.07 9.80 17.10
CA ARG A 111 1.74 9.98 15.81
C ARG A 111 3.09 9.30 15.89
N LEU A 112 3.27 8.25 15.12
CA LEU A 112 4.48 7.44 15.15
C LEU A 112 5.26 7.57 13.84
N VAL A 113 6.58 7.44 13.95
CA VAL A 113 7.52 7.46 12.83
C VAL A 113 8.05 6.04 12.62
N TYR A 114 8.19 5.61 11.36
CA TYR A 114 8.51 4.22 11.01
C TYR A 114 9.78 3.70 11.69
N GLU A 115 10.82 4.52 11.75
CA GLU A 115 12.09 4.21 12.38
C GLU A 115 11.94 3.99 13.89
N ASP A 116 11.13 4.80 14.56
CA ASP A 116 10.90 4.69 16.00
C ASP A 116 10.05 3.46 16.33
N VAL A 117 9.04 3.17 15.51
CA VAL A 117 8.22 1.95 15.62
C VAL A 117 9.08 0.70 15.44
N GLN A 118 10.02 0.72 14.49
CA GLN A 118 10.96 -0.38 14.27
C GLN A 118 11.84 -0.60 15.50
N LYS A 119 12.48 0.45 16.02
CA LYS A 119 13.33 0.37 17.23
C LYS A 119 12.56 -0.13 18.44
N ALA A 120 11.33 0.33 18.63
CA ALA A 120 10.49 -0.10 19.75
C ALA A 120 10.15 -1.59 19.68
N HIS A 121 9.92 -2.12 18.48
CA HIS A 121 9.71 -3.55 18.26
C HIS A 121 10.99 -4.36 18.53
N GLU A 122 12.15 -3.86 18.08
CA GLU A 122 13.46 -4.49 18.32
C GLU A 122 13.91 -4.44 19.79
N GLY A 123 13.27 -3.61 20.61
CA GLY A 123 13.58 -3.45 22.05
C GLY A 123 14.58 -2.34 22.36
N ASP A 124 14.96 -1.54 21.35
CA ASP A 124 15.97 -0.48 21.43
C ASP A 124 15.36 0.92 21.53
N GLY A 125 14.08 1.04 21.92
CA GLY A 125 13.42 2.34 22.08
C GLY A 125 12.00 2.28 22.62
N GLU A 126 11.43 3.45 22.90
CA GLU A 126 10.06 3.63 23.39
C GLU A 126 9.29 4.61 22.50
N ALA A 127 8.80 4.15 21.36
CA ALA A 127 7.97 4.96 20.46
C ALA A 127 6.50 5.04 20.91
N ALA A 128 5.98 3.93 21.44
CA ALA A 128 4.66 3.81 22.02
C ALA A 128 4.64 2.60 22.98
N PRO A 129 3.61 2.46 23.84
CA PRO A 129 3.42 1.23 24.62
C PRO A 129 3.46 -0.01 23.73
N ARG A 130 4.26 -1.02 24.09
CA ARG A 130 4.37 -2.29 23.34
C ARG A 130 3.01 -2.94 23.07
N ALA A 131 2.06 -2.79 23.98
CA ALA A 131 0.69 -3.28 23.81
C ALA A 131 -0.04 -2.71 22.56
N LEU A 132 0.39 -1.56 22.02
CA LEU A 132 -0.14 -0.98 20.78
C LEU A 132 0.62 -1.45 19.53
N ILE A 133 1.93 -1.72 19.66
CA ILE A 133 2.82 -2.01 18.52
C ILE A 133 2.88 -3.52 18.23
N GLU A 134 3.09 -4.35 19.26
CA GLU A 134 3.32 -5.78 19.08
C GLU A 134 2.17 -6.51 18.35
N PRO A 135 0.88 -6.21 18.60
CA PRO A 135 -0.18 -6.85 17.84
C PRO A 135 -0.18 -6.52 16.35
N LEU A 136 0.32 -5.34 15.96
CA LEU A 136 0.45 -4.95 14.55
C LEU A 136 1.55 -5.77 13.86
N PHE A 137 2.69 -5.98 14.53
CA PHE A 137 3.77 -6.83 14.03
C PHE A 137 3.36 -8.30 13.95
N ALA A 138 2.67 -8.82 14.96
CA ALA A 138 2.14 -10.18 14.95
C ALA A 138 1.16 -10.42 13.78
N LEU A 139 0.30 -9.44 13.48
CA LEU A 139 -0.54 -9.49 12.29
C LEU A 139 0.30 -9.40 11.00
N HIS A 140 1.28 -8.50 10.94
CA HIS A 140 2.16 -8.35 9.77
C HIS A 140 2.85 -9.66 9.39
N GLU A 141 3.36 -10.42 10.35
CA GLU A 141 3.96 -11.73 10.10
C GLU A 141 3.00 -12.67 9.36
N LYS A 142 1.74 -12.73 9.81
CA LYS A 142 0.71 -13.55 9.15
C LYS A 142 0.32 -13.04 7.78
N LEU A 143 0.26 -11.73 7.58
CA LEU A 143 0.02 -11.14 6.26
C LEU A 143 1.19 -11.42 5.30
N ALA A 144 2.43 -11.34 5.78
CA ALA A 144 3.62 -11.65 5.01
C ALA A 144 3.67 -13.14 4.61
N GLU A 145 3.35 -14.05 5.54
CA GLU A 145 3.19 -15.48 5.23
C GLU A 145 2.10 -15.71 4.16
N ALA A 146 0.95 -15.05 4.30
CA ALA A 146 -0.14 -15.13 3.33
C ALA A 146 0.25 -14.58 1.96
N ARG A 147 1.01 -13.48 1.91
CA ARG A 147 1.55 -12.88 0.68
C ARG A 147 2.53 -13.84 -0.02
N ARG A 148 3.43 -14.48 0.72
CA ARG A 148 4.34 -15.51 0.17
C ARG A 148 3.57 -16.69 -0.41
N ARG A 149 2.55 -17.22 0.29
CA ARG A 149 1.69 -18.29 -0.23
C ARG A 149 0.87 -17.86 -1.46
N ARG A 150 0.42 -16.60 -1.48
CA ARG A 150 -0.28 -16.01 -2.64
C ARG A 150 0.64 -15.91 -3.85
N GLY A 151 1.96 -15.80 -3.67
CA GLY A 151 2.93 -15.80 -4.76
C GLY A 151 2.86 -14.54 -5.61
N THR A 152 3.09 -13.39 -4.96
CA THR A 152 3.26 -12.07 -5.60
C THR A 152 4.61 -11.98 -6.31
N ILE A 153 4.80 -10.94 -7.14
CA ILE A 153 6.15 -10.50 -7.51
C ILE A 153 6.77 -9.76 -6.33
N GLU A 154 7.96 -10.19 -5.92
CA GLU A 154 8.83 -9.50 -4.96
C GLU A 154 10.03 -8.94 -5.71
N LEU A 155 10.07 -7.62 -5.84
CA LEU A 155 11.19 -6.87 -6.41
C LEU A 155 11.80 -6.03 -5.30
N GLU A 156 13.05 -6.30 -4.98
CA GLU A 156 13.85 -5.48 -4.08
C GLU A 156 14.77 -4.62 -4.93
N LEU A 157 14.30 -3.42 -5.27
CA LEU A 157 15.11 -2.41 -5.93
C LEU A 157 15.41 -1.30 -4.93
N PRO A 158 16.66 -0.84 -4.85
CA PRO A 158 17.02 0.25 -3.94
C PRO A 158 16.32 1.53 -4.38
N GLU A 159 15.35 1.99 -3.59
CA GLU A 159 14.83 3.36 -3.71
C GLU A 159 15.89 4.35 -3.21
N ARG A 160 15.92 5.55 -3.79
CA ARG A 160 16.86 6.61 -3.40
C ARG A 160 16.09 7.84 -2.94
N VAL A 161 16.56 8.45 -1.86
CA VAL A 161 16.10 9.75 -1.39
C VAL A 161 17.11 10.80 -1.84
N VAL A 162 16.62 11.90 -2.39
CA VAL A 162 17.42 13.06 -2.77
C VAL A 162 17.30 14.08 -1.63
N GLU A 163 18.40 14.37 -0.97
CA GLU A 163 18.50 15.38 0.09
C GLU A 163 18.81 16.73 -0.58
N ILE A 164 17.92 17.71 -0.41
CA ILE A 164 18.08 19.06 -0.94
C ILE A 164 18.54 19.97 0.19
N GLY A 165 19.66 20.66 -0.02
CA GLY A 165 20.22 21.65 0.90
C GLY A 165 19.44 22.96 0.91
N GLU A 166 19.74 23.83 1.87
CA GLU A 166 19.07 25.13 2.04
C GLU A 166 19.24 26.07 0.83
N ASP A 167 20.29 25.89 0.03
CA ASP A 167 20.53 26.65 -1.21
C ASP A 167 19.72 26.11 -2.41
N GLY A 168 18.89 25.08 -2.19
CA GLY A 168 18.09 24.42 -3.21
C GLY A 168 18.86 23.44 -4.09
N ARG A 169 20.12 23.13 -3.77
CA ARG A 169 20.93 22.14 -4.50
C ARG A 169 20.88 20.77 -3.84
N ILE A 170 21.31 19.75 -4.59
CA ILE A 170 21.40 18.38 -4.07
C ILE A 170 22.60 18.29 -3.14
N ASP A 171 22.34 18.00 -1.87
CA ASP A 171 23.38 17.73 -0.86
C ASP A 171 23.83 16.27 -0.94
N ALA A 172 22.89 15.33 -1.05
CA ALA A 172 23.19 13.91 -1.14
C ALA A 172 22.09 13.11 -1.83
N ILE A 173 22.46 11.91 -2.29
CA ILE A 173 21.52 10.89 -2.77
C ILE A 173 21.82 9.61 -1.98
N ARG A 174 20.87 9.16 -1.17
CA ARG A 174 21.06 7.99 -0.28
C ARG A 174 20.04 6.90 -0.57
N PRO A 175 20.39 5.62 -0.40
CA PRO A 175 19.41 4.54 -0.40
C PRO A 175 18.38 4.76 0.70
N ARG A 176 17.11 4.47 0.40
CA ARG A 176 16.03 4.46 1.37
C ARG A 176 16.00 3.11 2.09
N SER A 177 15.93 3.12 3.41
CA SER A 177 15.72 1.90 4.19
C SER A 177 14.29 1.38 4.01
N ARG A 178 14.15 0.07 3.82
CA ARG A 178 12.86 -0.63 3.84
C ARG A 178 12.76 -1.45 5.12
N LEU A 179 12.06 -0.92 6.12
CA LEU A 179 11.90 -1.52 7.44
C LEU A 179 10.63 -2.38 7.52
N GLN A 180 10.54 -3.28 8.51
CA GLN A 180 9.33 -4.07 8.74
C GLN A 180 8.14 -3.18 9.11
N SER A 181 8.38 -2.09 9.85
CA SER A 181 7.34 -1.07 10.14
C SER A 181 6.72 -0.48 8.87
N HIS A 182 7.49 -0.30 7.79
CA HIS A 182 6.96 0.14 6.50
C HIS A 182 6.10 -0.95 5.85
N MET A 183 6.59 -2.19 5.83
CA MET A 183 5.90 -3.33 5.22
C MET A 183 4.60 -3.68 5.96
N LEU A 184 4.57 -3.48 7.28
CA LEU A 184 3.38 -3.63 8.12
C LEU A 184 2.24 -2.74 7.64
N VAL A 185 2.49 -1.44 7.48
CA VAL A 185 1.48 -0.51 6.98
C VAL A 185 1.11 -0.86 5.53
N GLU A 186 2.08 -1.21 4.68
CA GLU A 186 1.84 -1.66 3.30
C GLU A 186 0.82 -2.82 3.24
N GLU A 187 1.02 -3.88 4.02
CA GLU A 187 0.13 -5.05 4.04
C GLU A 187 -1.28 -4.70 4.56
N MET A 188 -1.38 -3.88 5.61
CA MET A 188 -2.69 -3.46 6.13
C MET A 188 -3.47 -2.63 5.11
N MET A 189 -2.78 -1.72 4.40
CA MET A 189 -3.40 -0.93 3.33
C MET A 189 -3.82 -1.82 2.15
N ILE A 190 -3.01 -2.79 1.75
CA ILE A 190 -3.38 -3.77 0.71
C ILE A 190 -4.63 -4.54 1.13
N ALA A 191 -4.72 -5.00 2.38
CA ALA A 191 -5.89 -5.71 2.88
C ALA A 191 -7.17 -4.85 2.84
N ALA A 192 -7.09 -3.58 3.27
CA ALA A 192 -8.20 -2.64 3.20
C ALA A 192 -8.63 -2.34 1.75
N ASN A 193 -7.66 -2.18 0.84
CA ASN A 193 -7.90 -1.99 -0.60
C ASN A 193 -8.61 -3.21 -1.24
N VAL A 194 -8.23 -4.43 -0.84
CA VAL A 194 -8.93 -5.66 -1.26
C VAL A 194 -10.36 -5.69 -0.70
N ALA A 195 -10.54 -5.35 0.58
CA ALA A 195 -11.86 -5.27 1.21
C ALA A 195 -12.79 -4.28 0.50
N ALA A 196 -12.27 -3.11 0.11
CA ALA A 196 -13.01 -2.08 -0.62
C ALA A 196 -13.44 -2.60 -2.00
N ALA A 197 -12.50 -3.17 -2.76
CA ALA A 197 -12.77 -3.72 -4.09
C ALA A 197 -13.79 -4.87 -4.06
N ARG A 198 -13.73 -5.73 -3.02
CA ARG A 198 -14.71 -6.81 -2.81
C ARG A 198 -16.09 -6.25 -2.46
N THR A 199 -16.16 -5.30 -1.54
CA THR A 199 -17.43 -4.68 -1.12
C THR A 199 -18.18 -4.06 -2.29
N LEU A 200 -17.49 -3.27 -3.12
CA LEU A 200 -18.13 -2.64 -4.29
C LEU A 200 -18.56 -3.69 -5.32
N ALA A 201 -17.73 -4.71 -5.57
CA ALA A 201 -18.06 -5.80 -6.48
C ALA A 201 -19.27 -6.63 -6.02
N ASP A 202 -19.31 -7.00 -4.74
CA ASP A 202 -20.37 -7.83 -4.16
C ASP A 202 -21.72 -7.08 -4.16
N ARG A 203 -21.68 -5.75 -4.01
CA ARG A 203 -22.85 -4.86 -4.16
C ARG A 203 -23.17 -4.47 -5.61
N ARG A 204 -22.39 -4.95 -6.59
CA ARG A 204 -22.51 -4.59 -8.02
C ARG A 204 -22.48 -3.08 -8.28
N LEU A 205 -21.73 -2.35 -7.47
CA LEU A 205 -21.50 -0.92 -7.67
C LEU A 205 -20.37 -0.71 -8.68
N PRO A 206 -20.39 0.40 -9.45
CA PRO A 206 -19.23 0.81 -10.23
C PRO A 206 -17.99 0.87 -9.33
N CYS A 207 -16.84 0.46 -9.83
CA CYS A 207 -15.58 0.49 -9.08
C CYS A 207 -14.46 0.87 -10.03
N LEU A 208 -13.60 1.80 -9.61
CA LEU A 208 -12.37 2.11 -10.31
C LEU A 208 -11.26 1.19 -9.79
N TYR A 209 -11.11 0.04 -10.43
CA TYR A 209 -10.09 -0.94 -10.04
C TYR A 209 -8.69 -0.42 -10.37
N ARG A 210 -7.73 -0.75 -9.51
CA ARG A 210 -6.31 -0.63 -9.82
C ARG A 210 -5.88 -1.96 -10.42
N VAL A 211 -5.84 -2.01 -11.74
CA VAL A 211 -5.52 -3.23 -12.49
C VAL A 211 -4.08 -3.25 -12.94
N HIS A 212 -3.50 -4.43 -13.05
CA HIS A 212 -2.16 -4.65 -13.55
C HIS A 212 -2.20 -5.90 -14.42
N ASP A 213 -2.02 -5.71 -15.73
CA ASP A 213 -2.07 -6.80 -16.70
C ASP A 213 -0.81 -7.68 -16.63
N LYS A 214 -0.84 -8.80 -17.34
CA LYS A 214 0.32 -9.66 -17.55
C LYS A 214 1.39 -8.93 -18.38
N PRO A 215 2.67 -9.28 -18.21
CA PRO A 215 3.74 -8.83 -19.09
C PRO A 215 3.46 -9.14 -20.56
N ASP A 216 3.91 -8.25 -21.44
CA ASP A 216 3.83 -8.45 -22.88
C ASP A 216 4.74 -9.61 -23.33
N ALA A 217 4.27 -10.38 -24.32
CA ALA A 217 4.97 -11.59 -24.78
C ALA A 217 6.36 -11.28 -25.37
N LEU A 218 6.52 -10.19 -26.11
CA LEU A 218 7.81 -9.78 -26.67
C LEU A 218 8.77 -9.36 -25.55
N LYS A 219 8.28 -8.66 -24.53
CA LYS A 219 9.08 -8.30 -23.35
C LYS A 219 9.55 -9.53 -22.58
N LEU A 220 8.70 -10.55 -22.45
CA LEU A 220 9.07 -11.82 -21.81
C LEU A 220 10.11 -12.60 -22.62
N GLU A 221 9.98 -12.63 -23.95
CA GLU A 221 10.96 -13.26 -24.83
C GLU A 221 12.33 -12.57 -24.71
N ASN A 222 12.37 -11.24 -24.71
CA ASN A 222 13.61 -10.47 -24.53
C ASN A 222 14.25 -10.74 -23.16
N LEU A 223 13.45 -10.85 -22.10
CA LEU A 223 13.94 -11.23 -20.77
C LEU A 223 14.54 -12.64 -20.79
N ALA A 224 13.85 -13.61 -21.40
CA ALA A 224 14.32 -15.00 -21.49
C ALA A 224 15.64 -15.10 -22.26
N GLN A 225 15.77 -14.39 -23.39
CA GLN A 225 17.02 -14.34 -24.16
C GLN A 225 18.16 -13.75 -23.35
N TYR A 226 17.92 -12.66 -22.62
CA TYR A 226 18.94 -12.06 -21.77
C TYR A 226 19.41 -13.01 -20.66
N LEU A 227 18.48 -13.69 -20.00
CA LEU A 227 18.81 -14.69 -18.96
C LEU A 227 19.61 -15.87 -19.53
N GLU A 228 19.29 -16.32 -20.74
CA GLU A 228 20.03 -17.38 -21.43
C GLU A 228 21.49 -17.01 -21.69
N HIS A 229 21.77 -15.75 -22.09
CA HIS A 229 23.15 -15.26 -22.25
C HIS A 229 23.94 -15.22 -20.93
N LEU A 230 23.24 -15.08 -19.80
CA LEU A 230 23.82 -15.15 -18.46
C LEU A 230 23.94 -16.60 -17.93
N GLY A 231 23.54 -17.60 -18.71
CA GLY A 231 23.51 -19.00 -18.28
C GLY A 231 22.38 -19.32 -17.29
N ILE A 232 21.38 -18.44 -17.16
CA ILE A 232 20.24 -18.61 -16.25
C ILE A 232 19.07 -19.22 -17.02
N GLY A 233 18.83 -20.51 -16.81
CA GLY A 233 17.70 -21.21 -17.43
C GLY A 233 16.35 -20.68 -16.93
N TRP A 234 15.54 -20.15 -17.84
CA TRP A 234 14.18 -19.70 -17.56
C TRP A 234 13.23 -20.11 -18.69
N SER A 235 12.07 -20.66 -18.33
CA SER A 235 11.04 -21.06 -19.32
C SER A 235 10.56 -19.82 -20.07
N ARG A 236 10.20 -19.96 -21.35
CA ARG A 236 9.57 -18.90 -22.15
C ARG A 236 8.04 -18.88 -22.05
N THR A 237 7.43 -19.82 -21.32
CA THR A 237 5.98 -20.04 -21.36
C THR A 237 5.31 -19.87 -20.01
N ALA A 238 4.12 -19.23 -20.05
CA ALA A 238 3.12 -19.12 -18.98
C ALA A 238 3.66 -18.73 -17.60
N HIS A 239 4.07 -17.47 -17.46
CA HIS A 239 4.55 -16.94 -16.18
C HIS A 239 3.41 -16.55 -15.24
N LYS A 240 3.45 -17.12 -14.04
CA LYS A 240 2.75 -16.62 -12.87
C LYS A 240 3.64 -15.58 -12.16
N PRO A 241 3.06 -14.66 -11.38
CA PRO A 241 3.82 -13.69 -10.60
C PRO A 241 4.94 -14.34 -9.76
N ALA A 242 4.64 -15.48 -9.11
CA ALA A 242 5.59 -16.26 -8.32
C ALA A 242 6.79 -16.82 -9.11
N ASP A 243 6.70 -16.99 -10.44
CA ASP A 243 7.83 -17.46 -11.26
C ASP A 243 8.96 -16.43 -11.31
N PHE A 244 8.63 -15.14 -11.30
CA PHE A 244 9.63 -14.06 -11.25
C PHE A 244 10.33 -14.02 -9.90
N THR A 245 9.59 -14.18 -8.80
CA THR A 245 10.19 -14.24 -7.46
C THR A 245 11.12 -15.43 -7.31
N ARG A 246 10.71 -16.62 -7.79
CA ARG A 246 11.59 -17.79 -7.83
C ARG A 246 12.83 -17.59 -8.69
N LEU A 247 12.73 -16.90 -9.81
CA LEU A 247 13.88 -16.54 -10.65
C LEU A 247 14.88 -15.69 -9.84
N LEU A 248 14.40 -14.62 -9.20
CA LEU A 248 15.25 -13.68 -8.46
C LEU A 248 15.90 -14.32 -7.22
N GLN A 249 15.17 -15.22 -6.54
CA GLN A 249 15.69 -15.95 -5.38
C GLN A 249 16.83 -16.94 -5.72
N ARG A 250 16.93 -17.39 -6.99
CA ARG A 250 18.02 -18.29 -7.43
C ARG A 250 19.32 -17.56 -7.73
N ILE A 251 19.26 -16.25 -7.94
CA ILE A 251 20.44 -15.44 -8.25
C ILE A 251 21.04 -15.02 -6.92
N GLU A 252 22.17 -15.58 -6.51
CA GLU A 252 22.82 -15.27 -5.22
C GLU A 252 23.60 -13.95 -5.26
N GLU A 253 24.25 -13.67 -6.40
CA GLU A 253 25.11 -12.49 -6.58
C GLU A 253 24.28 -11.19 -6.57
N PRO A 254 24.54 -10.26 -5.64
CA PRO A 254 23.68 -9.09 -5.45
C PRO A 254 23.58 -8.16 -6.67
N ALA A 255 24.69 -7.87 -7.35
CA ALA A 255 24.67 -6.94 -8.48
C ALA A 255 23.95 -7.55 -9.69
N LEU A 256 24.15 -8.85 -9.96
CA LEU A 256 23.35 -9.57 -10.94
C LEU A 256 21.87 -9.62 -10.58
N ARG A 257 21.53 -9.84 -9.30
CA ARG A 257 20.13 -9.84 -8.83
C ARG A 257 19.46 -8.49 -9.07
N GLU A 258 20.15 -7.38 -8.79
CA GLU A 258 19.65 -6.03 -9.06
C GLU A 258 19.43 -5.78 -10.56
N GLN A 259 20.40 -6.18 -11.39
CA GLN A 259 20.29 -6.07 -12.86
C GLN A 259 19.09 -6.86 -13.40
N VAL A 260 18.95 -8.13 -13.01
CA VAL A 260 17.82 -8.97 -13.42
C VAL A 260 16.50 -8.43 -12.85
N SER A 261 16.47 -7.93 -11.61
CA SER A 261 15.27 -7.30 -11.03
C SER A 261 14.81 -6.09 -11.87
N THR A 262 15.74 -5.28 -12.36
CA THR A 262 15.43 -4.14 -13.23
C THR A 262 14.83 -4.58 -14.56
N LEU A 263 15.34 -5.66 -15.15
CA LEU A 263 14.80 -6.22 -16.40
C LEU A 263 13.43 -6.86 -16.19
N VAL A 264 13.25 -7.60 -15.09
CA VAL A 264 11.94 -8.13 -14.68
C VAL A 264 10.95 -6.99 -14.55
N LEU A 265 11.29 -5.90 -13.84
CA LEU A 265 10.43 -4.73 -13.72
C LEU A 265 10.06 -4.13 -15.07
N ARG A 266 11.04 -3.93 -15.97
CA ARG A 266 10.82 -3.39 -17.32
C ARG A 266 9.95 -4.28 -18.21
N SER A 267 9.97 -5.59 -17.95
CA SER A 267 9.11 -6.55 -18.66
C SER A 267 7.64 -6.44 -18.23
N GLN A 268 7.35 -5.94 -17.03
CA GLN A 268 5.97 -5.84 -16.52
C GLN A 268 5.13 -4.81 -17.29
N ALA A 269 3.81 -4.98 -17.20
CA ALA A 269 2.85 -3.98 -17.64
C ALA A 269 2.77 -2.83 -16.62
N GLN A 270 2.32 -1.65 -17.06
CA GLN A 270 2.03 -0.57 -16.13
C GLN A 270 0.66 -0.79 -15.50
N ALA A 271 0.56 -0.65 -14.18
CA ALA A 271 -0.74 -0.67 -13.51
C ALA A 271 -1.53 0.61 -13.80
N ILE A 272 -2.82 0.48 -14.08
CA ILE A 272 -3.72 1.57 -14.47
C ILE A 272 -5.01 1.55 -13.65
N TYR A 273 -5.76 2.65 -13.69
CA TYR A 273 -7.13 2.68 -13.18
C TYR A 273 -8.10 2.30 -14.29
N SER A 274 -9.01 1.35 -14.03
CA SER A 274 -9.98 0.88 -15.02
C SER A 274 -11.29 0.46 -14.36
N PRO A 275 -12.46 0.74 -14.99
CA PRO A 275 -13.73 0.17 -14.54
C PRO A 275 -13.83 -1.33 -14.80
N ALA A 276 -13.07 -1.85 -15.77
CA ALA A 276 -13.01 -3.28 -16.07
C ALA A 276 -11.98 -3.97 -15.16
N ASN A 277 -12.44 -4.96 -14.40
CA ASN A 277 -11.56 -5.72 -13.52
C ASN A 277 -10.88 -6.88 -14.26
N ILE A 278 -9.60 -6.71 -14.60
CA ILE A 278 -8.72 -7.78 -15.12
C ILE A 278 -7.84 -8.40 -14.02
N GLY A 279 -8.00 -7.96 -12.77
CA GLY A 279 -7.13 -8.32 -11.65
C GLY A 279 -5.82 -7.52 -11.61
N HIS A 280 -4.95 -7.87 -10.67
CA HIS A 280 -3.67 -7.22 -10.46
C HIS A 280 -2.55 -8.28 -10.45
N PHE A 281 -1.88 -8.43 -11.59
CA PHE A 281 -0.83 -9.44 -11.81
C PHE A 281 0.27 -9.37 -10.75
N GLY A 282 0.89 -8.20 -10.56
CA GLY A 282 2.01 -8.03 -9.63
C GLY A 282 1.72 -8.53 -8.20
N PHE A 283 0.55 -8.21 -7.64
CA PHE A 283 0.12 -8.66 -6.31
C PHE A 283 -0.56 -10.03 -6.29
N ASN A 284 -0.79 -10.63 -7.46
CA ASN A 284 -1.59 -11.82 -7.67
C ASN A 284 -2.97 -11.74 -6.98
N LEU A 285 -3.67 -10.61 -7.16
CA LEU A 285 -4.99 -10.34 -6.58
C LEU A 285 -6.07 -10.32 -7.66
N ARG A 286 -7.21 -10.97 -7.39
CA ARG A 286 -8.35 -11.00 -8.33
C ARG A 286 -9.10 -9.68 -8.43
N ARG A 287 -9.11 -8.90 -7.34
CA ARG A 287 -9.79 -7.60 -7.23
C ARG A 287 -8.95 -6.69 -6.34
N TYR A 288 -8.64 -5.50 -6.82
CA TYR A 288 -7.85 -4.52 -6.09
C TYR A 288 -8.29 -3.11 -6.51
N ALA A 289 -8.53 -2.23 -5.55
CA ALA A 289 -8.91 -0.84 -5.77
C ALA A 289 -8.25 0.01 -4.69
N HIS A 290 -7.75 1.19 -5.04
CA HIS A 290 -7.18 2.08 -4.05
C HIS A 290 -8.29 2.78 -3.26
N PHE A 291 -8.19 2.70 -1.93
CA PHE A 291 -9.12 3.27 -0.94
C PHE A 291 -8.37 4.10 0.12
N THR A 292 -7.10 3.80 0.35
CA THR A 292 -6.38 4.23 1.56
C THR A 292 -5.66 5.57 1.46
N SER A 293 -5.81 6.34 0.38
CA SER A 293 -5.15 7.65 0.28
C SER A 293 -5.97 8.72 -0.47
N PRO A 294 -7.19 9.03 -0.01
CA PRO A 294 -8.08 9.98 -0.66
C PRO A 294 -7.61 11.44 -0.56
N ILE A 295 -6.66 11.80 0.32
CA ILE A 295 -6.12 13.16 0.37
C ILE A 295 -5.30 13.46 -0.88
N ARG A 296 -4.66 12.44 -1.46
CA ARG A 296 -3.67 12.57 -2.53
C ARG A 296 -3.98 11.79 -3.81
N ARG A 297 -5.09 11.06 -3.86
CA ARG A 297 -5.54 10.31 -5.05
C ARG A 297 -7.04 10.43 -5.25
N TYR A 298 -7.46 10.95 -6.40
CA TYR A 298 -8.87 11.13 -6.73
C TYR A 298 -9.59 9.78 -6.92
N SER A 299 -8.87 8.74 -7.34
CA SER A 299 -9.40 7.37 -7.43
C SER A 299 -9.95 6.87 -6.10
N ASP A 300 -9.24 7.16 -5.00
CA ASP A 300 -9.61 6.74 -3.66
C ASP A 300 -10.82 7.54 -3.17
N LEU A 301 -10.88 8.84 -3.51
CA LEU A 301 -12.04 9.68 -3.23
C LEU A 301 -13.32 9.17 -3.92
N ILE A 302 -13.22 8.66 -5.16
CA ILE A 302 -14.34 7.99 -5.85
C ILE A 302 -14.77 6.74 -5.07
N VAL A 303 -13.82 5.90 -4.66
CA VAL A 303 -14.12 4.67 -3.90
C VAL A 303 -14.78 5.01 -2.56
N HIS A 304 -14.32 6.06 -1.87
CA HIS A 304 -14.95 6.54 -0.62
C HIS A 304 -16.43 6.88 -0.81
N ARG A 305 -16.76 7.63 -1.87
CA ARG A 305 -18.15 8.02 -2.18
C ARG A 305 -19.09 6.83 -2.40
N LEU A 306 -18.55 5.70 -2.87
CA LEU A 306 -19.31 4.50 -3.19
C LEU A 306 -19.42 3.52 -2.01
N LEU A 307 -18.52 3.62 -1.02
CA LEU A 307 -18.54 2.77 0.17
C LEU A 307 -19.50 3.26 1.26
N ILE A 308 -19.81 4.56 1.25
CA ILE A 308 -20.74 5.23 2.17
C ILE A 308 -22.18 5.02 1.72
#